data_AF-A0A8X6Y872-F1
#
_entry.id   AF-A0A8X6Y872-F1
#
_cell.length_a   1.000
_cell.length_b   1.000
_cell.length_c   1.000
_cell.angle_alpha   90.00
_cell.angle_beta   90.00
_cell.angle_gamma   90.00
#
_symmetry.space_group_name_H-M   'P 1'
#
loop_
_entity.id
_entity.type
_entity.pdbx_description
1 polymer ?
#
loop_
_entity_poly.entity_id
_entity_poly.type
_entity_poly.pdbx_seq_one_letter_code
_entity_poly.pdbx_strand_id
1 'polypeptide(L)'
;MATTDCPALPKGWKREEIIRKNGLSSGKIDVFYYSPSGKRFRSKPQLARFLGDAVDLSTFDYRTGKINSLLLRKSKRQRGTQFDYNRGIRNDASLVPPIRQTASIFKQPVTVIKSTDGEN
;
A
#
# COMPACT_ATOMS: atom_id res chain seq x y z
N MET A 1 30.25 5.36 -5.69
CA MET A 1 28.79 5.21 -5.86
C MET A 1 28.51 5.21 -7.35
N ALA A 2 28.06 4.09 -7.91
CA ALA A 2 27.86 3.96 -9.35
C ALA A 2 26.46 4.48 -9.70
N THR A 3 26.36 5.73 -10.13
CA THR A 3 25.15 6.22 -10.79
C THR A 3 25.15 5.77 -12.24
N THR A 4 24.03 5.21 -12.70
CA THR A 4 23.84 4.74 -14.08
C THR A 4 22.84 5.64 -14.79
N ASP A 5 23.05 5.89 -16.07
CA ASP A 5 22.06 6.60 -16.89
C ASP A 5 20.80 5.73 -17.06
N CYS A 6 19.62 6.36 -17.05
CA CYS A 6 18.35 5.65 -17.19
C CYS A 6 17.65 6.06 -18.49
N PRO A 7 17.83 5.31 -19.60
CA PRO A 7 17.25 5.66 -20.89
C PRO A 7 15.73 5.52 -20.94
N ALA A 8 15.12 4.87 -19.95
CA ALA A 8 13.67 4.75 -19.81
C ALA A 8 13.00 6.03 -19.24
N LEU A 9 13.81 7.00 -18.77
CA LEU A 9 13.36 8.31 -18.32
C LEU A 9 13.89 9.39 -19.27
N PRO A 10 13.40 10.64 -19.17
CA PRO A 10 13.93 11.74 -19.97
C PRO A 10 15.45 11.89 -19.84
N LYS A 11 16.07 12.58 -20.81
CA LYS A 11 17.52 12.78 -20.82
C LYS A 11 18.02 13.43 -19.53
N GLY A 12 19.12 12.91 -19.00
CA GLY A 12 19.79 13.43 -17.80
C GLY A 12 19.30 12.85 -16.47
N TRP A 13 18.35 11.90 -16.50
CA TRP A 13 17.96 11.15 -15.32
C TRP A 13 18.96 10.05 -14.99
N LYS A 14 19.34 9.96 -13.71
CA LYS A 14 20.30 8.97 -13.22
C LYS A 14 19.67 8.06 -12.18
N ARG A 15 20.09 6.81 -12.16
CA ARG A 15 19.68 5.76 -11.21
C ARG A 15 20.86 5.38 -10.33
N GLU A 16 20.60 5.21 -9.04
CA GLU A 16 21.59 4.75 -8.06
C GLU A 16 21.04 3.58 -7.26
N GLU A 17 21.85 2.55 -7.11
CA GLU A 17 21.59 1.42 -6.23
C GLU A 17 22.48 1.52 -5.00
N ILE A 18 21.87 1.53 -3.81
CA ILE A 18 22.57 1.59 -2.53
C ILE A 18 22.26 0.33 -1.74
N ILE A 19 23.31 -0.43 -1.40
CA ILE A 19 23.22 -1.59 -0.53
C ILE A 19 23.19 -1.11 0.93
N ARG A 20 22.18 -1.54 1.68
CA ARG A 20 22.08 -1.29 3.12
C ARG A 20 23.19 -2.06 3.85
N LYS A 21 24.03 -1.33 4.58
CA LYS A 21 25.20 -1.91 5.25
C LYS A 21 24.84 -2.66 6.54
N ASN A 22 23.95 -2.09 7.35
CA ASN A 22 23.74 -2.54 8.74
C ASN A 22 22.26 -2.87 9.03
N GLY A 23 22.03 -3.56 10.15
CA GLY A 23 20.70 -3.88 10.70
C GLY A 23 20.02 -5.09 10.05
N LEU A 24 18.77 -5.36 10.44
CA LEU A 24 17.97 -6.52 9.98
C LEU A 24 17.74 -6.57 8.47
N SER A 25 17.91 -5.46 7.77
CA SER A 25 17.80 -5.37 6.31
C SER A 25 19.14 -5.22 5.59
N SER A 26 20.25 -5.55 6.26
CA SER A 26 21.57 -5.56 5.63
C SER A 26 21.56 -6.42 4.36
N GLY A 27 22.28 -5.98 3.33
CA GLY A 27 22.32 -6.61 2.01
C GLY A 27 21.15 -6.26 1.08
N LYS A 28 20.04 -5.70 1.58
CA LYS A 28 18.96 -5.22 0.70
C LYS A 28 19.40 -3.97 -0.06
N ILE A 29 18.91 -3.83 -1.29
CA ILE A 29 19.22 -2.71 -2.19
C ILE A 29 18.06 -1.72 -2.18
N ASP A 30 18.37 -0.45 -1.91
CA ASP A 30 17.50 0.69 -2.16
C ASP A 30 17.84 1.33 -3.51
N VAL A 31 16.81 1.75 -4.25
CA VAL A 31 16.97 2.38 -5.56
C VAL A 31 16.52 3.84 -5.48
N PHE A 32 17.41 4.73 -5.92
CA PHE A 32 17.15 6.16 -6.02
C PHE A 32 17.25 6.63 -7.46
N TYR A 33 16.44 7.62 -7.81
CA TYR A 33 16.57 8.36 -9.06
C TYR A 33 16.91 9.80 -8.79
N TYR A 34 17.70 10.40 -9.67
CA TYR A 34 18.08 11.80 -9.63
C TYR A 34 17.60 12.50 -10.90
N SER A 35 16.90 13.61 -10.73
CA SER A 35 16.57 14.49 -11.86
C SER A 35 17.85 15.13 -12.43
N PRO A 36 17.79 15.70 -13.65
CA PRO A 36 18.88 16.50 -14.20
C PRO A 36 19.27 17.69 -13.29
N SER A 37 18.33 18.16 -12.47
CA SER A 37 18.55 19.21 -11.46
C SER A 37 19.10 18.70 -10.12
N GLY A 38 19.38 17.40 -9.98
CA GLY A 38 19.93 16.79 -8.77
C GLY A 38 18.91 16.41 -7.69
N LYS A 39 17.60 16.57 -7.94
CA LYS A 39 16.55 16.18 -6.99
C LYS A 39 16.44 14.67 -6.91
N ARG A 40 16.44 14.13 -5.68
CA ARG A 40 16.41 12.69 -5.41
C ARG A 40 14.99 12.16 -5.16
N PHE A 41 14.70 10.99 -5.71
CA PHE A 41 13.44 10.27 -5.60
C PHE A 41 13.69 8.88 -5.02
N ARG A 42 12.81 8.45 -4.11
CA ARG A 42 12.89 7.18 -3.37
C ARG A 42 11.77 6.19 -3.68
N SER A 43 10.78 6.57 -4.51
CA SER A 43 9.69 5.69 -4.91
C SER A 43 9.03 6.09 -6.23
N LYS A 44 8.38 5.13 -6.89
CA LYS A 44 7.64 5.34 -8.14
C LYS A 44 6.54 6.41 -8.01
N PRO A 45 5.68 6.42 -6.99
CA PRO A 45 4.64 7.46 -6.88
C PRO A 45 5.22 8.86 -6.65
N GLN A 46 6.35 8.98 -5.95
CA GLN A 46 7.02 10.26 -5.76
C GLN A 46 7.59 10.78 -7.10
N LEU A 47 8.20 9.90 -7.88
CA LEU A 47 8.70 10.21 -9.22
C LEU A 47 7.57 10.61 -10.17
N ALA A 48 6.47 9.84 -10.18
CA ALA A 48 5.28 10.11 -11.01
C ALA A 48 4.66 11.48 -10.72
N ARG A 49 4.53 11.87 -9.45
CA ARG A 49 4.02 13.20 -9.09
C ARG A 49 4.90 14.34 -9.58
N PHE A 50 6.21 14.12 -9.70
CA PHE A 50 7.14 15.14 -10.16
C PHE A 50 7.18 15.26 -11.68
N LEU A 51 7.11 14.13 -12.39
CA LEU A 51 7.07 14.12 -13.86
C LEU A 51 5.68 14.47 -14.40
N GLY A 52 4.62 14.24 -13.63
CA GLY A 52 3.24 14.48 -14.03
C GLY A 52 2.86 13.68 -15.28
N ASP A 53 2.02 14.28 -16.12
CA ASP A 53 1.51 13.65 -17.34
C ASP A 53 2.50 13.75 -18.53
N ALA A 54 3.65 14.42 -18.34
CA ALA A 54 4.67 14.54 -19.38
C ALA A 54 5.39 13.21 -19.68
N VAL A 55 5.37 12.25 -18.73
CA VAL A 55 6.01 10.95 -18.87
C VAL A 55 5.09 9.86 -18.31
N ASP A 56 4.66 8.94 -19.17
CA ASP A 56 3.92 7.78 -18.71
C ASP A 56 4.83 6.76 -18.03
N LEU A 57 4.67 6.60 -16.72
CA LEU A 57 5.39 5.62 -15.91
C LEU A 57 4.60 4.32 -15.72
N SER A 58 3.47 4.11 -16.39
CA SER A 58 2.62 2.93 -16.22
C SER A 58 3.40 1.62 -16.40
N THR A 59 4.23 1.57 -17.43
CA THR A 59 5.07 0.43 -17.84
C THR A 59 6.46 0.45 -17.21
N PHE A 60 6.81 1.52 -16.50
CA PHE A 60 8.13 1.68 -15.89
C PHE A 60 8.27 0.86 -14.60
N ASP A 61 9.28 -0.01 -14.52
CA ASP A 61 9.65 -0.69 -13.29
C ASP A 61 10.71 0.11 -12.52
N TYR A 62 10.31 0.63 -11.37
CA TYR A 62 11.17 1.47 -10.53
C TYR A 62 12.40 0.71 -10.00
N ARG A 63 12.28 -0.59 -9.73
CA ARG A 63 13.39 -1.36 -9.15
C ARG A 63 14.49 -1.61 -10.18
N THR A 64 14.11 -1.98 -11.40
CA THR A 64 15.04 -2.33 -12.48
C THR A 64 15.45 -1.13 -13.33
N GLY A 65 14.64 -0.06 -13.35
CA GLY A 65 14.86 1.11 -14.21
C GLY A 65 14.61 0.85 -15.68
N LYS A 66 13.82 -0.18 -15.99
CA LYS A 66 13.49 -0.61 -17.35
C LYS A 66 11.98 -0.58 -17.57
N ILE A 67 11.61 -0.53 -18.85
CA ILE A 67 10.22 -0.73 -19.25
C ILE A 67 9.90 -2.22 -19.13
N ASN A 68 8.83 -2.52 -18.41
CA ASN A 68 8.30 -3.85 -18.23
C ASN A 68 6.86 -3.90 -18.76
N SER A 69 6.69 -4.50 -19.94
CA SER A 69 5.39 -4.63 -20.63
C SER A 69 4.36 -5.42 -19.82
N LEU A 70 4.79 -6.29 -18.89
CA LEU A 70 3.88 -7.03 -18.01
C LEU A 70 3.12 -6.10 -17.05
N LEU A 71 3.63 -4.89 -16.78
CA LEU A 71 2.99 -3.91 -15.92
C LEU A 71 1.74 -3.27 -16.54
N LEU A 72 1.57 -3.29 -17.87
CA LEU A 72 0.33 -2.81 -18.52
C LEU A 72 -0.90 -3.55 -17.98
N ARG A 73 -0.76 -4.83 -17.62
CA ARG A 73 -1.90 -5.65 -17.19
C ARG A 73 -2.48 -5.23 -15.83
N LYS A 74 -1.74 -4.45 -15.04
CA LYS A 74 -2.16 -4.06 -13.67
C LYS A 74 -2.90 -2.72 -13.63
N SER A 75 -2.83 -1.89 -14.68
CA SER A 75 -3.52 -0.59 -14.73
C SER A 75 -5.05 -0.72 -14.90
N LYS A 76 -5.55 -1.90 -15.28
CA LYS A 76 -6.99 -2.24 -15.30
C LYS A 76 -7.50 -2.87 -14.00
N ARG A 77 -6.78 -2.78 -12.87
CA ARG A 77 -7.47 -2.82 -11.58
C ARG A 77 -8.00 -1.42 -11.35
N GLN A 78 -9.27 -1.25 -11.67
CA GLN A 78 -9.99 -0.01 -11.48
C GLN A 78 -9.62 0.62 -10.15
N ARG A 79 -9.39 1.95 -10.17
CA ARG A 79 -9.75 2.82 -9.05
C ARG A 79 -11.27 2.76 -8.85
N GLY A 80 -11.77 1.59 -8.50
CA GLY A 80 -13.16 1.31 -8.22
C GLY A 80 -13.28 1.22 -6.71
N THR A 81 -13.48 2.37 -6.08
CA THR A 81 -14.39 2.44 -4.94
C THR A 81 -15.77 2.05 -5.46
N GLN A 82 -16.05 0.76 -5.60
CA GLN A 82 -17.39 0.25 -5.79
C GLN A 82 -17.52 -0.92 -4.83
N PHE A 83 -18.01 -0.61 -3.62
CA PHE A 83 -18.78 -1.58 -2.88
C PHE A 83 -20.04 -1.83 -3.70
N ASP A 84 -19.96 -2.74 -4.67
CA ASP A 84 -21.09 -3.20 -5.46
C ASP A 84 -22.05 -3.97 -4.52
N TYR A 85 -22.97 -3.25 -3.88
CA TYR A 85 -24.09 -3.81 -3.12
C TYR A 85 -25.07 -4.61 -4.01
N ASN A 86 -24.92 -4.54 -5.34
CA ASN A 86 -25.84 -5.13 -6.31
C ASN A 86 -25.54 -6.61 -6.68
N ARG A 87 -24.65 -7.30 -5.97
CA ARG A 87 -24.42 -8.76 -6.15
C ARG A 87 -25.18 -9.61 -5.13
N GLY A 88 -26.42 -9.21 -4.82
CA GLY A 88 -27.25 -9.71 -3.71
C GLY A 88 -27.71 -11.17 -3.74
N ILE A 89 -27.09 -12.09 -4.50
CA ILE A 89 -27.41 -13.54 -4.45
C ILE A 89 -26.15 -14.38 -4.64
N ARG A 90 -25.05 -14.03 -3.97
CA ARG A 90 -23.96 -15.00 -3.76
C ARG A 90 -23.67 -15.04 -2.27
N ASN A 91 -24.05 -16.16 -1.67
CA ASN A 91 -23.72 -16.51 -0.29
C ASN A 91 -22.21 -16.83 -0.25
N ASP A 92 -21.38 -15.79 -0.36
CA ASP A 92 -19.94 -15.93 -0.32
C ASP A 92 -19.50 -15.78 1.14
N ALA A 93 -19.35 -16.91 1.82
CA ALA A 93 -18.90 -17.00 3.20
C ALA A 93 -17.55 -16.28 3.44
N SER A 94 -16.81 -15.94 2.39
CA SER A 94 -15.58 -15.15 2.47
C SER A 94 -15.80 -13.64 2.73
N LEU A 95 -17.03 -13.14 2.57
CA LEU A 95 -17.39 -11.76 2.89
C LEU A 95 -17.85 -11.56 4.34
N VAL A 96 -18.05 -12.65 5.08
CA VAL A 96 -18.38 -12.54 6.50
C VAL A 96 -17.09 -12.20 7.25
N PRO A 97 -16.98 -10.98 7.84
CA PRO A 97 -15.80 -10.64 8.63
C PRO A 97 -15.68 -11.64 9.79
N PRO A 98 -14.45 -11.99 10.20
CA PRO A 98 -14.25 -12.94 11.29
C PRO A 98 -14.95 -12.44 12.54
N ILE A 99 -15.83 -13.28 13.09
CA ILE A 99 -16.54 -12.99 14.33
C ILE A 99 -15.50 -12.90 15.44
N ARG A 100 -15.48 -11.77 16.17
CA ARG A 100 -14.59 -11.61 17.31
C ARG A 100 -15.00 -12.60 18.40
N GLN A 101 -14.04 -13.36 18.92
CA GLN A 101 -14.19 -14.22 20.09
C GLN A 101 -14.22 -13.38 21.38
N THR A 102 -15.07 -12.36 21.45
CA THR A 102 -15.32 -11.69 22.74
C THR A 102 -16.22 -12.59 23.56
N ALA A 103 -15.69 -13.08 24.68
CA ALA A 103 -16.30 -14.14 25.45
C ALA A 103 -17.70 -13.78 25.99
N SER A 104 -18.54 -14.82 26.00
CA SER A 104 -19.84 -15.04 26.66
C SER A 104 -21.07 -14.22 26.24
N ILE A 105 -21.98 -14.93 25.57
CA ILE A 105 -23.38 -14.56 25.29
C ILE A 105 -24.33 -14.88 26.47
N PHE A 106 -23.79 -15.46 27.55
CA PHE A 106 -24.58 -15.80 28.72
C PHE A 106 -24.76 -14.55 29.58
N LYS A 107 -25.91 -13.88 29.42
CA LYS A 107 -26.34 -12.82 30.34
C LYS A 107 -26.44 -13.44 31.74
N GLN A 108 -25.47 -13.13 32.60
CA GLN A 108 -25.56 -13.45 34.02
C GLN A 108 -26.81 -12.76 34.58
N PRO A 109 -27.73 -13.48 35.27
CA PRO A 109 -28.88 -12.84 35.87
C PRO A 109 -28.41 -11.85 36.94
N VAL A 110 -28.84 -10.59 36.83
CA VAL A 110 -28.58 -9.56 37.84
C VAL A 110 -29.76 -9.57 38.82
N THR A 111 -29.48 -9.80 40.10
CA THR A 111 -30.46 -9.71 41.18
C THR A 111 -30.61 -8.27 41.64
N VAL A 112 -31.82 -7.71 41.59
CA VAL A 112 -32.11 -6.36 42.11
C VAL A 112 -32.41 -6.46 43.60
N ILE A 113 -31.58 -5.83 44.43
CA ILE A 113 -31.81 -5.68 45.87
C ILE A 113 -32.66 -4.42 46.08
N LYS A 114 -33.85 -4.54 46.66
CA LYS A 114 -34.64 -3.40 47.12
C LYS A 114 -34.33 -3.17 48.59
N SER A 115 -33.65 -2.07 48.91
CA SER A 115 -33.55 -1.56 50.27
C SER A 115 -34.91 -0.99 50.67
N THR A 116 -35.63 -1.71 51.51
CA THR A 116 -36.76 -1.14 52.25
C THR A 116 -36.17 -0.38 53.43
N ASP A 117 -36.09 0.94 53.31
CA ASP A 117 -35.96 1.81 54.48
C ASP A 117 -37.26 1.66 55.29
N GLY A 118 -37.19 0.81 56.31
CA GLY A 118 -38.26 0.50 57.24
C GLY A 118 -37.92 1.07 58.60
N GLU A 119 -38.36 2.31 58.78
CA GLU A 119 -38.49 3.10 60.00
C GLU A 119 -38.89 2.27 61.24
N ASN A 120 -38.02 2.25 62.26
CA ASN A 120 -38.32 2.52 63.67
C ASN A 120 -37.04 2.45 64.53
#